data_AF-A0A1H3RTY3-F1
#
_entry.id   AF-A0A1H3RTY3-F1
#
_cell.length_a   1.000
_cell.length_b   1.000
_cell.length_c   1.000
_cell.angle_alpha   90.00
_cell.angle_beta   90.00
_cell.angle_gamma   90.00
#
_symmetry.space_group_name_H-M   'P 1'
#
loop_
_entity.id
_entity.type
_entity.pdbx_description
1 polymer ?
#
loop_
_entity_poly.entity_id
_entity_poly.type
_entity_poly.pdbx_seq_one_letter_code
_entity_poly.pdbx_strand_id
1 'polypeptide(L)'
;MGCEKITLRPKDVIRYFSTATEVSFSTFHYESIILPCAFSGKLRRNGVVYGWSINAAGAGYLYPEDGRENLFFLCYRSCAKALPGLMGL
;
A
#
# COMPACT_ATOMS: atom_id res chain seq x y z
N MET A 1 10.13 8.89 -15.77
CA MET A 1 8.99 9.65 -15.21
C MET A 1 7.71 8.90 -15.59
N GLY A 2 7.16 8.08 -14.68
CA GLY A 2 6.12 7.08 -15.03
C GLY A 2 4.87 7.06 -14.15
N CYS A 3 4.84 7.79 -13.04
CA CYS A 3 3.72 7.72 -12.09
C CYS A 3 2.65 8.79 -12.22
N GLU A 4 2.90 9.79 -13.05
CA GLU A 4 1.96 10.88 -13.31
C GLU A 4 0.68 10.41 -14.02
N LYS A 5 0.68 9.18 -14.57
CA LYS A 5 -0.48 8.57 -15.23
C LYS A 5 -1.31 7.66 -14.31
N ILE A 6 -0.83 7.36 -13.10
CA ILE A 6 -1.50 6.45 -12.17
C ILE A 6 -2.20 7.29 -11.12
N THR A 7 -3.53 7.19 -11.07
CA THR A 7 -4.33 7.82 -10.02
C THR A 7 -5.01 6.73 -9.20
N LEU A 8 -4.66 6.61 -7.93
CA LEU A 8 -5.37 5.73 -7.00
C LEU A 8 -6.62 6.43 -6.48
N ARG A 9 -7.79 5.89 -6.82
CA ARG A 9 -9.04 6.34 -6.22
C ARG A 9 -9.25 5.66 -4.87
N PRO A 10 -10.10 6.20 -3.98
CA PRO A 10 -10.36 5.59 -2.67
C PRO A 10 -10.72 4.09 -2.72
N LYS A 11 -11.51 3.66 -3.71
CA LYS A 11 -11.86 2.24 -3.89
C LYS A 11 -10.66 1.35 -4.23
N ASP A 12 -9.66 1.88 -4.92
CA ASP A 12 -8.46 1.16 -5.34
C ASP A 12 -7.56 0.94 -4.11
N VAL A 13 -7.49 1.93 -3.21
CA VAL A 13 -6.80 1.86 -1.91
C VAL A 13 -7.45 0.84 -0.98
N ILE A 14 -8.79 0.86 -0.85
CA ILE A 14 -9.51 -0.14 -0.04
C ILE A 14 -9.27 -1.55 -0.57
N ARG A 15 -9.32 -1.72 -1.90
CA ARG A 15 -9.05 -3.00 -2.56
C ARG A 15 -7.63 -3.49 -2.30
N TYR A 16 -6.64 -2.60 -2.34
CA TYR A 16 -5.25 -2.93 -1.98
C TYR A 16 -5.17 -3.55 -0.58
N PHE A 17 -5.60 -2.81 0.45
CA PHE A 17 -5.46 -3.24 1.84
C PHE A 17 -6.36 -4.42 2.23
N SER A 18 -7.36 -4.75 1.40
CA SER A 18 -8.19 -5.94 1.55
C SER A 18 -7.61 -7.18 0.83
N THR A 19 -6.66 -6.99 -0.08
CA THR A 19 -6.06 -8.06 -0.90
C THR A 19 -4.61 -8.36 -0.50
N ALA A 20 -3.88 -7.33 -0.05
CA ALA A 20 -2.49 -7.45 0.35
C ALA A 20 -2.35 -8.25 1.65
N THR A 21 -1.24 -8.98 1.78
CA THR A 21 -0.93 -9.76 2.97
C THR A 21 -0.27 -8.85 3.99
N GLU A 22 -0.83 -8.79 5.21
CA GLU A 22 -0.18 -8.16 6.35
C GLU A 22 1.02 -9.00 6.79
N VAL A 23 2.19 -8.38 6.95
CA VAL A 23 3.45 -9.05 7.29
C VAL A 23 4.14 -8.33 8.46
N SER A 24 5.11 -8.99 9.08
CA SER A 24 5.96 -8.34 10.09
C SER A 24 6.85 -7.26 9.46
N PHE A 25 7.35 -6.35 10.29
CA PHE A 25 8.34 -5.36 9.84
C PHE A 25 9.60 -6.01 9.25
N SER A 26 10.10 -7.11 9.86
CA SER A 26 11.29 -7.81 9.36
C SER A 26 11.10 -8.37 7.96
N THR A 27 9.95 -9.01 7.70
CA THR A 27 9.58 -9.48 6.36
C THR A 27 9.42 -8.32 5.40
N PHE A 28 8.70 -7.26 5.79
CA PHE A 28 8.53 -6.08 4.95
C PHE A 28 9.87 -5.44 4.56
N HIS A 29 10.78 -5.28 5.52
CA HIS A 29 12.10 -4.70 5.28
C HIS A 29 12.93 -5.51 4.28
N TYR A 30 12.86 -6.85 4.36
CA TYR A 30 13.63 -7.73 3.49
C TYR A 30 13.01 -7.87 2.08
N GLU A 31 11.69 -7.89 2.01
CA GLU A 31 10.96 -8.29 0.80
C GLU A 31 10.36 -7.12 0.01
N SER A 32 10.22 -5.94 0.62
CA SER A 32 9.62 -4.80 -0.07
C SER A 32 10.51 -4.28 -1.21
N ILE A 33 9.88 -4.05 -2.35
CA ILE A 33 10.46 -3.26 -3.43
C ILE A 33 9.87 -1.85 -3.31
N ILE A 34 10.66 -0.91 -2.81
CA ILE A 34 10.27 0.49 -2.65
C ILE A 34 10.80 1.26 -3.85
N LEU A 35 9.95 1.46 -4.86
CA LEU A 35 10.25 2.33 -5.98
C LEU A 35 9.96 3.80 -5.59
N PRO A 36 10.63 4.80 -6.22
CA PRO A 36 10.46 6.22 -5.91
C PRO A 36 9.04 6.77 -6.16
N CYS A 37 8.17 5.93 -6.70
CA CYS A 37 6.78 6.24 -6.92
C CYS A 37 5.92 5.71 -5.78
N ALA A 38 5.41 6.63 -4.98
CA ALA A 38 4.50 6.33 -3.88
C ALA A 38 3.24 7.18 -3.99
N PHE A 39 2.12 6.58 -3.60
CA PHE A 39 0.85 7.24 -3.41
C PHE A 39 0.56 7.24 -1.91
N SER A 40 0.03 8.34 -1.40
CA SER A 40 -0.30 8.45 0.01
C SER A 40 -1.61 9.20 0.23
N GLY A 41 -2.16 9.03 1.43
CA GLY A 41 -3.38 9.71 1.84
C GLY A 41 -3.81 9.27 3.22
N LYS A 42 -5.10 9.48 3.52
CA LYS A 42 -5.71 9.04 4.76
C LYS A 42 -6.84 8.05 4.50
N LEU A 43 -7.04 7.12 5.42
CA LEU A 43 -8.20 6.23 5.44
C LEU A 43 -8.66 6.01 6.88
N ARG A 44 -9.94 5.62 7.03
CA ARG A 44 -10.49 5.22 8.32
C ARG A 44 -10.74 3.72 8.33
N ARG A 45 -10.21 3.01 9.33
CA ARG A 45 -10.40 1.57 9.52
C ARG A 45 -10.72 1.30 10.99
N ASN A 46 -11.83 0.60 11.26
CA ASN A 46 -12.25 0.23 12.61
C ASN A 46 -12.26 1.42 13.60
N GLY A 47 -12.79 2.57 13.16
CA GLY A 47 -12.86 3.78 13.98
C GLY A 47 -11.58 4.63 14.00
N VAL A 48 -10.44 4.09 13.57
CA VAL A 48 -9.12 4.74 13.64
C VAL A 48 -8.75 5.37 12.30
N VAL A 49 -8.15 6.57 12.37
CA VAL A 49 -7.56 7.25 11.22
C VAL A 49 -6.14 6.77 11.02
N TYR A 50 -5.88 6.24 9.83
CA TYR A 50 -4.55 5.86 9.38
C TYR A 50 -4.13 6.80 8.26
N GLY A 51 -2.89 7.25 8.31
CA GLY A 51 -2.20 7.59 7.08
C GLY A 51 -1.79 6.31 6.36
N TRP A 52 -1.77 6.34 5.03
CA TRP A 52 -1.37 5.21 4.22
C TRP A 52 -0.37 5.63 3.17
N SER A 53 0.49 4.69 2.78
CA SER A 53 1.40 4.82 1.65
C SER A 53 1.42 3.50 0.88
N ILE A 54 1.39 3.58 -0.45
CA ILE A 54 1.49 2.44 -1.36
C ILE A 54 2.52 2.80 -2.43
N ASN A 55 3.59 2.03 -2.51
CA ASN A 55 4.61 2.16 -3.54
C ASN A 55 4.20 1.41 -4.81
N ALA A 56 4.64 1.93 -5.96
CA ALA A 56 4.72 1.12 -7.17
C ALA A 56 5.58 -0.12 -6.88
N ALA A 57 5.20 -1.26 -7.45
CA ALA A 57 5.66 -2.61 -7.07
C ALA A 57 5.00 -3.25 -5.82
N GLY A 58 4.00 -2.60 -5.21
CA GLY A 58 3.01 -3.30 -4.38
C GLY A 58 3.31 -3.41 -2.89
N ALA A 59 4.35 -2.73 -2.39
CA ALA A 59 4.59 -2.57 -0.95
C ALA A 59 3.79 -1.39 -0.39
N GLY A 60 3.13 -1.58 0.75
CA GLY A 60 2.30 -0.57 1.37
C GLY A 60 2.27 -0.66 2.89
N TYR A 61 1.93 0.44 3.55
CA TYR A 61 1.88 0.49 5.00
C TYR A 61 0.83 1.47 5.50
N LEU A 62 0.30 1.18 6.69
CA LEU A 62 -0.60 2.04 7.44
C LEU A 62 0.12 2.54 8.69
N TYR A 63 0.06 3.84 8.92
CA TYR A 63 0.59 4.47 10.13
C TYR A 63 -0.57 5.15 10.87
N PRO A 64 -0.96 4.64 12.05
CA PRO A 64 -2.08 5.20 12.80
C PRO A 64 -1.71 6.56 13.39
N GLU A 65 -2.66 7.49 13.42
CA GLU A 65 -2.45 8.81 14.07
C GLU A 65 -2.45 8.71 15.61
N ASP A 66 -2.89 7.58 16.17
CA ASP A 66 -2.98 7.33 17.61
C ASP A 66 -1.69 6.78 18.25
N GLY A 67 -0.60 6.69 17.48
CA GLY A 67 0.72 6.29 17.98
C GLY A 67 0.92 4.77 18.16
N ARG A 68 -0.04 3.94 17.75
CA ARG A 68 0.15 2.49 17.65
C ARG A 68 1.17 2.12 16.57
N GLU A 69 1.59 0.86 16.59
CA GLU A 69 2.54 0.35 15.60
C GLU A 69 1.99 0.42 14.17
N ASN A 70 2.91 0.61 13.23
CA ASN A 70 2.59 0.59 11.81
C ASN A 70 2.21 -0.83 11.36
N LEU A 71 1.27 -0.91 10.43
CA LEU A 71 0.89 -2.16 9.78
C LEU A 71 1.54 -2.22 8.40
N PHE A 72 2.17 -3.33 8.07
CA PHE A 72 2.95 -3.51 6.85
C PHE A 72 2.29 -4.52 5.93
N PHE A 73 2.22 -4.19 4.65
CA PHE A 73 1.51 -4.98 3.65
C PHE A 73 2.40 -5.23 2.44
N LEU A 74 2.48 -6.50 2.04
CA LEU A 74 3.09 -6.90 0.79
C LEU A 74 2.03 -7.48 -0.12
N CYS A 75 2.05 -7.04 -1.36
CA CYS A 75 1.11 -7.51 -2.35
C CYS A 75 1.85 -8.02 -3.58
N TYR A 76 2.15 -9.32 -3.55
CA TYR A 76 2.73 -10.08 -4.66
C TYR A 76 1.70 -10.32 -5.78
N ARG A 77 1.80 -11.41 -6.55
CA ARG A 77 0.98 -11.76 -7.74
C ARG A 77 -0.52 -11.43 -7.64
N SER A 78 -1.12 -11.43 -6.45
CA SER A 78 -2.50 -11.02 -6.19
C SER A 78 -2.80 -9.55 -6.52
N CYS A 79 -1.85 -8.62 -6.35
CA CYS A 79 -2.04 -7.22 -6.71
C CYS A 79 -1.95 -6.94 -8.20
N ALA A 80 -1.23 -7.76 -8.98
CA ALA A 80 -1.21 -7.65 -10.44
C ALA A 80 -2.64 -7.67 -11.03
N LYS A 81 -3.51 -8.50 -10.44
CA LYS A 81 -4.91 -8.64 -10.84
C LYS A 81 -5.83 -7.59 -10.21
N ALA A 82 -5.52 -7.15 -8.98
CA ALA A 82 -6.36 -6.18 -8.27
C ALA A 82 -6.10 -4.73 -8.70
N LEU A 83 -4.86 -4.41 -9.09
CA LEU A 83 -4.37 -3.07 -9.42
C LEU A 83 -3.37 -3.14 -10.58
N PRO A 84 -3.81 -3.50 -11.79
CA PRO A 84 -2.91 -3.63 -12.95
C PRO A 84 -2.14 -2.34 -13.25
N GLY A 85 -2.74 -1.18 -13.00
CA GLY A 85 -2.08 0.13 -13.18
C GLY A 85 -1.01 0.48 -12.16
N LEU A 86 -0.92 -0.20 -11.00
CA LEU A 86 0.07 0.08 -9.96
C LEU A 86 1.42 -0.65 -10.20
N MET A 87 1.41 -1.71 -11.00
CA MET A 87 2.57 -2.58 -11.17
C MET A 87 3.53 -2.17 -12.29
N GLY A 88 3.21 -1.13 -13.08
CA GLY A 88 4.12 -0.58 -14.09
C GLY A 88 4.61 -1.55 -15.18
N LEU A 89 3.88 -2.65 -15.41
CA LEU A 89 4.09 -3.57 -16.52
C LEU A 89 3.17 -3.23 -17.69
#